data_AF-A0A950C3H8-F1
#
_entry.id   AF-A0A950C3H8-F1
#
_cell.length_a   1.000
_cell.length_b   1.000
_cell.length_c   1.000
_cell.angle_alpha   90.00
_cell.angle_beta   90.00
_cell.angle_gamma   90.00
#
_symmetry.space_group_name_H-M   'P 1'
#
loop_
_entity.id
_entity.type
_entity.pdbx_description
1 polymer ?
#
loop_
_entity_poly.entity_id
_entity_poly.type
_entity_poly.pdbx_seq_one_letter_code
_entity_poly.pdbx_strand_id
1 'polypeptide(L)'
;MPRAHVACGLALLAAWGAARPSAGAETEAAEPRFYTRGDFAQVEKIDAHVHVHGRADRFMAQAIADRFRILTIDVDYPDYPPIAAQQRDALALRARYPGRVAFATTFSVAGFGSPGWSAGVIADIDAAVAQGAVAVKIWKNIGMALRDADGRYVMPDDARLEPIIAHLESAHLVLLGHQAEPLNCWLPPAKMTVRSDREYFREHPQYYMYHHPEMPGHDVILAARDAMLRAHPALRFDAVHLASLEWDV
;
A
#
# COMPACT_ATOMS: atom_id res chain seq x y z
N MET A 1 38.70 36.64 -57.43
CA MET A 1 39.92 37.40 -57.78
C MET A 1 39.62 38.89 -57.59
N PRO A 2 40.57 39.71 -57.11
CA PRO A 2 40.74 40.19 -55.72
C PRO A 2 40.23 41.66 -55.55
N ARG A 3 40.08 42.24 -54.35
CA ARG A 3 41.14 42.66 -53.44
C ARG A 3 40.58 43.02 -52.05
N ALA A 4 41.37 42.66 -51.04
CA ALA A 4 41.20 43.01 -49.63
C ALA A 4 41.60 44.46 -49.34
N HIS A 5 40.88 45.10 -48.43
CA HIS A 5 41.31 46.33 -47.76
C HIS A 5 41.71 46.00 -46.31
N VAL A 6 42.89 46.49 -45.95
CA VAL A 6 43.46 46.50 -44.60
C VAL A 6 42.76 47.60 -43.80
N ALA A 7 42.27 47.29 -42.60
CA ALA A 7 41.84 48.28 -41.62
C ALA A 7 42.51 47.98 -40.27
N CYS A 8 43.29 48.97 -39.82
CA CYS A 8 44.05 49.00 -38.58
C CYS A 8 43.10 49.46 -37.45
N GLY A 9 42.88 48.61 -36.44
CA GLY A 9 42.03 48.90 -35.28
C GLY A 9 42.85 49.19 -34.02
N LEU A 10 42.57 50.34 -33.41
CA LEU A 10 43.21 50.86 -32.20
C LEU A 10 43.17 49.90 -31.00
N ALA A 11 44.28 49.86 -30.24
CA ALA A 11 44.39 49.19 -28.96
C ALA A 11 43.71 50.00 -27.84
N LEU A 12 42.79 49.36 -27.11
CA LEU A 12 42.28 49.78 -25.81
C LEU A 12 43.02 48.98 -24.72
N LEU A 13 43.82 49.67 -23.92
CA LEU A 13 44.46 49.13 -22.71
C LEU A 13 43.41 48.94 -21.61
N ALA A 14 43.00 47.71 -21.34
CA ALA A 14 42.26 47.35 -20.14
C ALA A 14 43.24 46.93 -19.04
N ALA A 15 43.26 47.68 -17.94
CA ALA A 15 44.03 47.33 -16.75
C ALA A 15 43.43 46.08 -16.08
N TRP A 16 44.20 44.99 -16.03
CA TRP A 16 43.86 43.80 -15.25
C TRP A 16 44.21 44.01 -13.78
N GLY A 17 43.19 44.23 -12.95
CA GLY A 17 43.29 44.04 -11.52
C GLY A 17 43.20 42.54 -11.19
N ALA A 18 44.29 41.95 -10.72
CA ALA A 18 44.30 40.56 -10.27
C ALA A 18 43.53 40.43 -8.95
N ALA A 19 42.27 39.98 -9.02
CA ALA A 19 41.54 39.52 -7.85
C ALA A 19 42.11 38.16 -7.39
N ARG A 20 42.51 38.06 -6.13
CA ARG A 20 42.91 36.78 -5.51
C ARG A 20 41.70 35.86 -5.41
N PRO A 21 41.83 34.57 -5.75
CA PRO A 21 40.74 33.62 -5.52
C PRO A 21 40.56 33.46 -4.01
N SER A 22 39.33 33.68 -3.52
CA SER A 22 38.95 33.27 -2.17
C SER A 22 39.02 31.75 -2.12
N ALA A 23 39.72 31.21 -1.12
CA ALA A 23 39.68 29.78 -0.80
C ALA A 23 38.22 29.34 -0.74
N GLY A 24 37.85 28.38 -1.61
CA GLY A 24 36.54 27.77 -1.58
C GLY A 24 36.30 27.19 -0.19
N ALA A 25 35.19 27.57 0.44
CA ALA A 25 34.71 26.84 1.59
C ALA A 25 34.35 25.44 1.09
N GLU A 26 35.16 24.45 1.47
CA GLU A 26 34.78 23.06 1.34
C GLU A 26 33.49 22.89 2.16
N THR A 27 32.37 22.73 1.47
CA THR A 27 31.14 22.26 2.09
C THR A 27 31.40 20.84 2.58
N GLU A 28 31.72 20.74 3.87
CA GLU A 28 31.73 19.50 4.61
C GLU A 28 30.37 18.83 4.39
N ALA A 29 30.36 17.71 3.66
CA ALA A 29 29.15 16.98 3.37
C ALA A 29 28.54 16.54 4.70
N ALA A 30 27.36 17.07 5.04
CA ALA A 30 26.67 16.71 6.27
C ALA A 30 26.48 15.19 6.33
N GLU A 31 27.09 14.55 7.33
CA GLU A 31 26.90 13.12 7.62
C GLU A 31 25.40 12.78 7.59
N PRO A 32 25.01 11.66 6.95
CA PRO A 32 23.61 11.27 6.88
C PRO A 32 23.03 11.11 8.29
N ARG A 33 22.10 12.00 8.65
CA ARG A 33 21.40 11.96 9.93
C ARG A 33 20.36 10.84 9.90
N PHE A 34 20.69 9.71 10.51
CA PHE A 34 19.73 8.65 10.79
C PHE A 34 19.02 8.89 12.13
N TYR A 35 17.79 8.39 12.25
CA TYR A 35 17.12 8.32 13.54
C TYR A 35 17.77 7.27 14.44
N THR A 36 17.83 7.58 15.72
CA THR A 36 18.23 6.69 16.80
C THR A 36 16.99 6.23 17.58
N ARG A 37 17.16 5.26 18.48
CA ARG A 37 16.10 4.87 19.42
C ARG A 37 15.62 6.04 20.29
N GLY A 38 16.50 6.99 20.61
CA GLY A 38 16.18 8.18 21.41
C GLY A 38 15.22 9.14 20.71
N ASP A 39 15.13 9.08 19.38
CA ASP A 39 14.25 9.93 18.59
C ASP A 39 12.81 9.41 18.53
N PHE A 40 12.56 8.18 19.01
CA PHE A 40 11.26 7.54 18.90
C PHE A 40 10.14 8.44 19.44
N ALA A 41 10.23 8.98 20.64
CA ALA A 41 9.16 9.80 21.21
C ALA A 41 8.95 11.17 20.51
N GLN A 42 9.83 11.55 19.57
CA GLN A 42 9.88 12.90 18.98
C GLN A 42 9.49 12.92 17.50
N VAL A 43 9.74 11.81 16.78
CA VAL A 43 9.48 11.72 15.34
C VAL A 43 8.00 11.45 15.09
N GLU A 44 7.39 12.19 14.16
CA GLU A 44 6.06 11.85 13.65
C GLU A 44 6.13 10.60 12.79
N LYS A 45 5.20 9.68 13.02
CA LYS A 45 5.11 8.44 12.26
C LYS A 45 3.70 8.25 11.73
N ILE A 46 3.58 7.36 10.75
CA ILE A 46 2.31 6.87 10.27
C ILE A 46 2.32 5.37 10.46
N ASP A 47 1.34 4.84 11.19
CA ASP A 47 1.02 3.43 11.13
C ASP A 47 0.18 3.24 9.86
N ALA A 48 0.83 2.71 8.82
CA ALA A 48 0.26 2.61 7.49
C ALA A 48 -0.66 1.39 7.32
N HIS A 49 -0.68 0.45 8.27
CA HIS A 49 -1.53 -0.72 8.18
C HIS A 49 -1.93 -1.21 9.58
N VAL A 50 -3.12 -0.81 10.02
CA VAL A 50 -3.77 -1.36 11.19
C VAL A 50 -5.27 -1.53 10.96
N HIS A 51 -5.89 -2.41 11.72
CA HIS A 51 -7.34 -2.61 11.73
C HIS A 51 -7.88 -2.22 13.11
N VAL A 52 -8.50 -1.04 13.20
CA VAL A 52 -9.01 -0.49 14.46
C VAL A 52 -10.54 -0.53 14.45
N HIS A 53 -11.11 -1.11 15.50
CA HIS A 53 -12.56 -1.24 15.66
C HIS A 53 -13.02 -0.68 17.00
N GLY A 54 -14.29 -0.29 17.06
CA GLY A 54 -14.93 0.29 18.22
C GLY A 54 -14.27 1.59 18.68
N ARG A 55 -14.29 1.81 20.01
CA ARG A 55 -13.81 3.07 20.59
C ARG A 55 -12.29 3.26 20.54
N ALA A 56 -11.53 2.18 20.69
CA ALA A 56 -10.07 2.13 20.68
C ALA A 56 -9.33 3.21 21.51
N ASP A 57 -9.96 3.78 22.56
CA ASP A 57 -9.44 4.97 23.25
C ASP A 57 -8.02 4.74 23.83
N ARG A 58 -7.74 3.53 24.34
CA ARG A 58 -6.41 3.17 24.87
C ARG A 58 -5.34 3.06 23.78
N PHE A 59 -5.69 2.44 22.65
CA PHE A 59 -4.80 2.34 21.49
C PHE A 59 -4.47 3.74 20.97
N MET A 60 -5.49 4.59 20.80
CA MET A 60 -5.30 5.96 20.33
C MET A 60 -4.50 6.82 21.31
N ALA A 61 -4.70 6.67 22.62
CA ALA A 61 -3.89 7.36 23.62
C ALA A 61 -2.40 7.01 23.49
N GLN A 62 -2.07 5.72 23.30
CA GLN A 62 -0.69 5.28 23.10
C GLN A 62 -0.14 5.79 21.76
N ALA A 63 -0.89 5.65 20.66
CA ALA A 63 -0.50 6.15 19.35
C ALA A 63 -0.18 7.65 19.38
N ILE A 64 -1.00 8.45 20.06
CA ILE A 64 -0.78 9.89 20.22
C ILE A 64 0.49 10.18 21.04
N ALA A 65 0.69 9.47 22.16
CA ALA A 65 1.88 9.62 22.99
C ALA A 65 3.17 9.30 22.19
N ASP A 66 3.11 8.30 21.32
CA ASP A 66 4.21 7.87 20.47
C ASP A 66 4.30 8.61 19.12
N ARG A 67 3.47 9.64 18.93
CA ARG A 67 3.41 10.51 17.73
C ARG A 67 3.07 9.79 16.42
N PHE A 68 2.25 8.75 16.51
CA PHE A 68 1.64 8.10 15.34
C PHE A 68 0.38 8.83 14.88
N ARG A 69 0.26 8.98 13.56
CA ARG A 69 -1.02 9.05 12.85
C ARG A 69 -1.35 7.65 12.34
N ILE A 70 -2.63 7.35 12.22
CA ILE A 70 -3.10 5.99 11.96
C ILE A 70 -3.90 5.96 10.65
N LEU A 71 -3.60 4.98 9.79
CA LEU A 71 -4.48 4.53 8.72
C LEU A 71 -5.16 3.23 9.16
N THR A 72 -6.45 3.32 9.50
CA THR A 72 -7.25 2.11 9.75
C THR A 72 -7.84 1.57 8.45
N ILE A 73 -7.76 0.27 8.23
CA ILE A 73 -8.14 -0.37 6.97
C ILE A 73 -9.33 -1.29 7.23
N ASP A 74 -10.43 -1.11 6.50
CA ASP A 74 -11.56 -2.03 6.56
C ASP A 74 -11.24 -3.32 5.78
N VAL A 75 -11.80 -4.47 6.18
CA VAL A 75 -11.60 -5.77 5.52
C VAL A 75 -12.87 -6.59 5.40
N ASP A 76 -13.01 -7.35 4.31
CA ASP A 76 -14.09 -8.33 4.10
C ASP A 76 -13.69 -9.68 4.71
N TYR A 77 -13.72 -9.75 6.04
CA TYR A 77 -13.29 -10.94 6.79
C TYR A 77 -14.30 -11.31 7.89
N PRO A 78 -14.79 -12.57 7.96
CA PRO A 78 -15.87 -12.95 8.88
C PRO A 78 -15.60 -12.78 10.38
N ASP A 79 -14.33 -12.85 10.81
CA ASP A 79 -13.98 -12.67 12.23
C ASP A 79 -13.93 -11.19 12.64
N TYR A 80 -14.07 -10.27 11.69
CA TYR A 80 -14.08 -8.83 11.92
C TYR A 80 -15.53 -8.31 11.90
N PRO A 81 -15.80 -7.14 12.49
CA PRO A 81 -17.12 -6.52 12.36
C PRO A 81 -17.52 -6.38 10.88
N PRO A 82 -18.81 -6.41 10.52
CA PRO A 82 -19.23 -6.17 9.14
C PRO A 82 -18.65 -4.85 8.60
N ILE A 83 -18.38 -4.77 7.30
CA ILE A 83 -17.74 -3.59 6.67
C ILE A 83 -18.42 -2.27 7.08
N ALA A 84 -19.76 -2.23 7.06
CA ALA A 84 -20.52 -1.05 7.46
C ALA A 84 -20.30 -0.66 8.95
N ALA A 85 -20.00 -1.61 9.83
CA ALA A 85 -19.63 -1.32 11.21
C ALA A 85 -18.20 -0.79 11.32
N GLN A 86 -17.25 -1.39 10.58
CA GLN A 86 -15.86 -0.91 10.51
C GLN A 86 -15.82 0.56 10.02
N GLN A 87 -16.53 0.88 8.94
CA GLN A 87 -16.65 2.24 8.41
C GLN A 87 -17.22 3.22 9.45
N ARG A 88 -18.28 2.84 10.18
CA ARG A 88 -18.84 3.68 11.25
C ARG A 88 -17.82 3.95 12.35
N ASP A 89 -17.07 2.93 12.75
CA ASP A 89 -16.03 3.06 13.76
C ASP A 89 -14.89 3.97 13.27
N ALA A 90 -14.45 3.81 12.02
CA ALA A 90 -13.44 4.66 11.39
C ALA A 90 -13.86 6.13 11.35
N LEU A 91 -15.11 6.42 10.96
CA LEU A 91 -15.67 7.77 10.98
C LEU A 91 -15.76 8.35 12.39
N ALA A 92 -16.19 7.55 13.37
CA ALA A 92 -16.25 7.96 14.77
C ALA A 92 -14.87 8.26 15.35
N LEU A 93 -13.86 7.45 15.02
CA LEU A 93 -12.47 7.67 15.41
C LEU A 93 -11.91 8.95 14.79
N ARG A 94 -12.14 9.18 13.49
CA ARG A 94 -11.72 10.40 12.80
C ARG A 94 -12.36 11.65 13.40
N ALA A 95 -13.64 11.58 13.76
CA ALA A 95 -14.34 12.68 14.42
C ALA A 95 -13.81 12.95 15.84
N ARG A 96 -13.48 11.89 16.59
CA ARG A 96 -12.96 11.99 17.97
C ARG A 96 -11.50 12.45 18.02
N TYR A 97 -10.70 12.08 17.01
CA TYR A 97 -9.27 12.40 16.93
C TYR A 97 -8.92 13.11 15.61
N PRO A 98 -9.38 14.38 15.42
CA PRO A 98 -9.16 15.12 14.18
C PRO A 98 -7.67 15.20 13.81
N GLY A 99 -7.34 14.91 12.55
CA GLY A 99 -5.96 14.95 12.04
C GLY A 99 -5.04 13.84 12.57
N ARG A 100 -5.59 12.81 13.25
CA ARG A 100 -4.82 11.63 13.72
C ARG A 100 -5.21 10.33 13.04
N VAL A 101 -6.42 10.26 12.47
CA VAL A 101 -6.95 9.03 11.86
C VAL A 101 -7.36 9.31 10.42
N ALA A 102 -6.86 8.49 9.51
CA ALA A 102 -7.38 8.30 8.16
C ALA A 102 -7.93 6.87 8.05
N PHE A 103 -8.77 6.60 7.05
CA PHE A 103 -9.26 5.24 6.83
C PHE A 103 -9.28 4.84 5.35
N ALA A 104 -9.05 3.57 5.10
CA ALA A 104 -9.24 2.93 3.80
C ALA A 104 -10.48 2.03 3.88
N THR A 105 -11.37 2.15 2.90
CA THR A 105 -12.53 1.25 2.80
C THR A 105 -12.11 -0.08 2.17
N THR A 106 -13.03 -1.05 2.14
CA THR A 106 -12.95 -2.26 1.31
C THR A 106 -14.30 -2.47 0.62
N PHE A 107 -14.46 -3.60 -0.07
CA PHE A 107 -15.72 -4.00 -0.69
C PHE A 107 -16.01 -5.48 -0.41
N SER A 108 -17.29 -5.82 -0.35
CA SER A 108 -17.70 -7.21 -0.13
C SER A 108 -17.71 -8.01 -1.43
N VAL A 109 -17.32 -9.27 -1.34
CA VAL A 109 -17.48 -10.24 -2.45
C VAL A 109 -18.84 -10.96 -2.41
N ALA A 110 -19.73 -10.60 -1.48
CA ALA A 110 -21.08 -11.13 -1.45
C ALA A 110 -21.82 -10.80 -2.75
N GLY A 111 -22.41 -11.82 -3.40
CA GLY A 111 -23.09 -11.65 -4.69
C GLY A 111 -22.16 -11.59 -5.90
N PHE A 112 -20.85 -11.88 -5.74
CA PHE A 112 -19.88 -11.92 -6.83
C PHE A 112 -20.39 -12.72 -8.04
N GLY A 113 -20.25 -12.14 -9.23
CA GLY A 113 -20.72 -12.72 -10.50
C GLY A 113 -22.21 -12.51 -10.80
N SER A 114 -23.01 -11.96 -9.88
CA SER A 114 -24.40 -11.58 -10.20
C SER A 114 -24.47 -10.30 -11.05
N PRO A 115 -25.53 -10.13 -11.88
CA PRO A 115 -25.74 -8.89 -12.62
C PRO A 115 -25.79 -7.67 -11.70
N GLY A 116 -25.00 -6.64 -12.02
CA GLY A 116 -24.96 -5.39 -11.27
C GLY A 116 -24.09 -5.40 -10.02
N TRP A 117 -23.47 -6.53 -9.66
CA TRP A 117 -22.58 -6.61 -8.49
C TRP A 117 -21.44 -5.58 -8.52
N SER A 118 -20.68 -5.53 -9.63
CA SER A 118 -19.56 -4.59 -9.75
C SER A 118 -20.00 -3.13 -9.70
N ALA A 119 -21.15 -2.80 -10.31
CA ALA A 119 -21.74 -1.47 -10.23
C ALA A 119 -22.16 -1.09 -8.80
N GLY A 120 -22.70 -2.04 -8.04
CA GLY A 120 -23.01 -1.85 -6.62
C GLY A 120 -21.77 -1.61 -5.77
N VAL A 121 -20.71 -2.42 -5.98
CA VAL A 121 -19.42 -2.24 -5.31
C VAL A 121 -18.82 -0.86 -5.60
N ILE A 122 -18.85 -0.41 -6.87
CA ILE A 122 -18.36 0.92 -7.25
C ILE A 122 -19.15 2.01 -6.51
N ALA A 123 -20.48 1.90 -6.46
CA ALA A 123 -21.31 2.87 -5.74
C ALA A 123 -20.98 2.92 -4.23
N ASP A 124 -20.73 1.78 -3.60
CA ASP A 124 -20.34 1.71 -2.19
C ASP A 124 -18.95 2.32 -1.95
N ILE A 125 -18.01 2.09 -2.87
CA ILE A 125 -16.67 2.70 -2.84
C ILE A 125 -16.79 4.23 -2.94
N ASP A 126 -17.55 4.73 -3.92
CA ASP A 126 -17.74 6.17 -4.12
C ASP A 126 -18.40 6.83 -2.90
N ALA A 127 -19.38 6.16 -2.30
CA ALA A 127 -20.02 6.63 -1.07
C ALA A 127 -19.02 6.69 0.11
N ALA A 128 -18.11 5.72 0.23
CA ALA A 128 -17.07 5.73 1.26
C ALA A 128 -16.02 6.82 1.02
N VAL A 129 -15.60 7.03 -0.24
CA VAL A 129 -14.68 8.10 -0.65
C VAL A 129 -15.30 9.47 -0.41
N ALA A 130 -16.59 9.66 -0.71
CA ALA A 130 -17.31 10.89 -0.39
C ALA A 130 -17.37 11.16 1.13
N GLN A 131 -17.32 10.11 1.96
CA GLN A 131 -17.18 10.20 3.41
C GLN A 131 -15.71 10.34 3.86
N GLY A 132 -14.77 10.38 2.94
CA GLY A 132 -13.34 10.65 3.15
C GLY A 132 -12.49 9.42 3.40
N ALA A 133 -12.86 8.26 2.87
CA ALA A 133 -11.92 7.15 2.68
C ALA A 133 -10.78 7.61 1.75
N VAL A 134 -9.54 7.27 2.10
CA VAL A 134 -8.34 7.72 1.35
C VAL A 134 -7.78 6.65 0.40
N ALA A 135 -8.24 5.41 0.54
CA ALA A 135 -7.84 4.27 -0.26
C ALA A 135 -8.92 3.17 -0.21
N VAL A 136 -8.79 2.17 -1.08
CA VAL A 136 -9.65 0.97 -1.14
C VAL A 136 -8.78 -0.26 -0.94
N LYS A 137 -9.25 -1.25 -0.18
CA LYS A 137 -8.59 -2.52 0.08
C LYS A 137 -9.20 -3.62 -0.78
N ILE A 138 -8.38 -4.28 -1.59
CA ILE A 138 -8.68 -5.63 -2.11
C ILE A 138 -8.09 -6.65 -1.13
N TRP A 139 -8.96 -7.46 -0.54
CA TRP A 139 -8.60 -8.42 0.51
C TRP A 139 -8.21 -9.77 -0.08
N LYS A 140 -7.45 -10.56 0.70
CA LYS A 140 -6.91 -11.87 0.30
C LYS A 140 -7.96 -12.97 0.16
N ASN A 141 -9.22 -12.70 0.52
CA ASN A 141 -10.31 -13.62 0.20
C ASN A 141 -10.41 -13.83 -1.33
N ILE A 142 -10.10 -12.80 -2.13
CA ILE A 142 -9.82 -12.95 -3.55
C ILE A 142 -8.43 -13.56 -3.70
N GLY A 143 -8.34 -14.69 -4.38
CA GLY A 143 -7.12 -15.50 -4.50
C GLY A 143 -7.05 -16.68 -3.52
N MET A 144 -7.68 -16.60 -2.33
CA MET A 144 -7.55 -17.67 -1.32
C MET A 144 -8.87 -18.33 -0.88
N ALA A 145 -10.02 -17.67 -0.98
CA ALA A 145 -11.26 -18.18 -0.40
C ALA A 145 -12.47 -18.08 -1.35
N LEU A 146 -12.60 -16.97 -2.06
CA LEU A 146 -13.72 -16.73 -2.97
C LEU A 146 -13.66 -17.75 -4.12
N ARG A 147 -14.78 -18.44 -4.31
CA ARG A 147 -15.01 -19.33 -5.45
C ARG A 147 -16.18 -18.83 -6.28
N ASP A 148 -16.11 -19.04 -7.58
CA ASP A 148 -17.21 -18.75 -8.48
C ASP A 148 -18.27 -19.87 -8.52
N ALA A 149 -19.29 -19.70 -9.35
CA ALA A 149 -20.39 -20.66 -9.50
C ALA A 149 -19.93 -22.04 -10.01
N ASP A 150 -18.76 -22.12 -10.66
CA ASP A 150 -18.15 -23.37 -11.13
C ASP A 150 -17.22 -23.98 -10.06
N GLY A 151 -17.11 -23.34 -8.89
CA GLY A 151 -16.25 -23.76 -7.79
C GLY A 151 -14.76 -23.43 -8.00
N ARG A 152 -14.41 -22.62 -9.01
CA ARG A 152 -13.03 -22.18 -9.25
C ARG A 152 -12.70 -21.01 -8.36
N TYR A 153 -11.46 -20.97 -7.86
CA TYR A 153 -10.98 -19.81 -7.10
C TYR A 153 -10.94 -18.58 -7.99
N VAL A 154 -11.49 -17.48 -7.47
CA VAL A 154 -11.47 -16.18 -8.13
C VAL A 154 -10.13 -15.53 -7.86
N MET A 155 -9.38 -15.24 -8.92
CA MET A 155 -8.05 -14.62 -8.85
C MET A 155 -8.15 -13.08 -8.93
N PRO A 156 -7.13 -12.33 -8.50
CA PRO A 156 -7.12 -10.87 -8.56
C PRO A 156 -7.25 -10.26 -9.97
N ASP A 157 -6.95 -11.02 -11.03
CA ASP A 157 -7.10 -10.64 -12.43
C ASP A 157 -8.40 -11.15 -13.08
N ASP A 158 -9.36 -11.66 -12.29
CA ASP A 158 -10.65 -12.09 -12.81
C ASP A 158 -11.38 -10.93 -13.51
N ALA A 159 -11.85 -11.17 -14.74
CA ALA A 159 -12.49 -10.15 -15.57
C ALA A 159 -13.73 -9.50 -14.91
N ARG A 160 -14.36 -10.16 -13.94
CA ARG A 160 -15.49 -9.58 -13.19
C ARG A 160 -15.06 -8.52 -12.17
N LEU A 161 -13.79 -8.51 -11.78
CA LEU A 161 -13.19 -7.47 -10.94
C LEU A 161 -12.75 -6.25 -11.77
N GLU A 162 -12.50 -6.44 -13.07
CA GLU A 162 -12.00 -5.37 -13.96
C GLU A 162 -12.75 -4.05 -13.78
N PRO A 163 -14.11 -4.01 -13.78
CA PRO A 163 -14.80 -2.71 -13.75
C PRO A 163 -14.51 -1.92 -12.48
N ILE A 164 -14.24 -2.62 -11.38
CA ILE A 164 -13.85 -2.01 -10.11
C ILE A 164 -12.42 -1.47 -10.23
N ILE A 165 -11.48 -2.27 -10.76
CA ILE A 165 -10.07 -1.86 -10.90
C ILE A 165 -9.93 -0.67 -11.86
N ALA A 166 -10.60 -0.70 -13.01
CA ALA A 166 -10.64 0.39 -13.97
C ALA A 166 -11.24 1.67 -13.36
N HIS A 167 -12.29 1.54 -12.56
CA HIS A 167 -12.86 2.68 -11.82
C HIS A 167 -11.83 3.30 -10.88
N LEU A 168 -11.15 2.50 -10.06
CA LEU A 168 -10.12 2.98 -9.13
C LEU A 168 -8.95 3.67 -9.87
N GLU A 169 -8.49 3.10 -10.98
CA GLU A 169 -7.46 3.70 -11.84
C GLU A 169 -7.92 5.06 -12.38
N SER A 170 -9.12 5.13 -12.97
CA SER A 170 -9.67 6.35 -13.54
C SER A 170 -9.95 7.45 -12.51
N ALA A 171 -10.34 7.08 -11.30
CA ALA A 171 -10.59 7.98 -10.18
C ALA A 171 -9.32 8.34 -9.40
N HIS A 172 -8.16 7.81 -9.80
CA HIS A 172 -6.87 7.98 -9.10
C HIS A 172 -6.89 7.57 -7.63
N LEU A 173 -7.73 6.58 -7.29
CA LEU A 173 -7.83 6.01 -5.95
C LEU A 173 -6.71 5.00 -5.72
N VAL A 174 -6.16 5.01 -4.50
CA VAL A 174 -5.14 4.03 -4.11
C VAL A 174 -5.79 2.70 -3.79
N LEU A 175 -5.32 1.63 -4.43
CA LEU A 175 -5.68 0.25 -4.11
C LEU A 175 -4.61 -0.37 -3.21
N LEU A 176 -4.98 -0.68 -1.97
CA LEU A 176 -4.18 -1.47 -1.05
C LEU A 176 -4.37 -2.96 -1.39
N GLY A 177 -3.31 -3.66 -1.76
CA GLY A 177 -3.37 -5.07 -2.14
C GLY A 177 -2.85 -6.01 -1.06
N HIS A 178 -3.72 -6.86 -0.50
CA HIS A 178 -3.29 -8.02 0.29
C HIS A 178 -3.56 -9.27 -0.53
N GLN A 179 -2.52 -9.79 -1.19
CA GLN A 179 -2.64 -10.93 -2.10
C GLN A 179 -1.70 -12.03 -1.62
N ALA A 180 -2.27 -13.14 -1.17
CA ALA A 180 -1.60 -14.22 -0.42
C ALA A 180 -1.22 -13.88 1.05
N GLU A 181 -1.01 -14.94 1.82
CA GLU A 181 -0.31 -14.94 3.13
C GLU A 181 1.21 -14.89 2.91
N PRO A 182 2.04 -14.80 3.98
CA PRO A 182 3.48 -15.04 3.86
C PRO A 182 3.80 -16.38 3.21
N LEU A 183 4.89 -16.48 2.46
CA LEU A 183 5.31 -17.70 1.75
C LEU A 183 5.43 -18.91 2.68
N ASN A 184 5.79 -18.68 3.96
CA ASN A 184 5.83 -19.71 5.00
C ASN A 184 4.53 -20.53 5.08
N CYS A 185 3.37 -19.94 4.74
CA CYS A 185 2.08 -20.59 4.69
C CYS A 185 2.01 -21.78 3.69
N TRP A 186 2.83 -21.76 2.63
CA TRP A 186 2.92 -22.84 1.63
C TRP A 186 4.13 -23.76 1.82
N LEU A 187 5.00 -23.49 2.79
CA LEU A 187 6.22 -24.26 3.02
C LEU A 187 6.00 -25.33 4.10
N PRO A 188 6.66 -26.50 4.02
CA PRO A 188 6.71 -27.44 5.14
C PRO A 188 7.37 -26.76 6.37
N PRO A 189 7.05 -27.16 7.61
CA PRO A 189 7.51 -26.45 8.80
C PRO A 189 9.04 -26.33 8.86
N ALA A 190 9.77 -27.36 8.41
CA ALA A 190 11.24 -27.37 8.38
C ALA A 190 11.85 -26.26 7.50
N LYS A 191 11.12 -25.74 6.52
CA LYS A 191 11.58 -24.68 5.60
C LYS A 191 11.07 -23.28 5.97
N MET A 192 10.20 -23.15 6.98
CA MET A 192 9.71 -21.85 7.41
C MET A 192 10.82 -21.04 8.10
N THR A 193 11.02 -19.79 7.68
CA THR A 193 12.08 -18.92 8.19
C THR A 193 11.68 -18.15 9.46
N VAL A 194 10.38 -17.97 9.69
CA VAL A 194 9.84 -17.19 10.80
C VAL A 194 9.22 -18.12 11.85
N ARG A 195 9.65 -17.97 13.11
CA ARG A 195 9.16 -18.81 14.22
C ARG A 195 7.67 -18.59 14.51
N SER A 196 7.21 -17.33 14.52
CA SER A 196 5.80 -17.00 14.79
C SER A 196 4.87 -17.61 13.75
N ASP A 197 5.25 -17.62 12.48
CA ASP A 197 4.46 -18.24 11.41
C ASP A 197 4.33 -19.75 11.65
N ARG A 198 5.42 -20.41 12.04
CA ARG A 198 5.42 -21.84 12.35
C ARG A 198 4.50 -22.18 13.53
N GLU A 199 4.51 -21.35 14.57
CA GLU A 199 3.63 -21.52 15.73
C GLU A 199 2.17 -21.29 15.33
N TYR A 200 1.90 -20.21 14.58
CA TYR A 200 0.57 -19.85 14.09
C TYR A 200 -0.04 -20.94 13.20
N PHE A 201 0.66 -21.39 12.16
CA PHE A 201 0.13 -22.39 11.22
C PHE A 201 -0.01 -23.78 11.84
N ARG A 202 0.73 -24.08 12.90
CA ARG A 202 0.51 -25.28 13.72
C ARG A 202 -0.79 -25.20 14.51
N GLU A 203 -1.11 -24.02 15.04
CA GLU A 203 -2.31 -23.78 15.87
C GLU A 203 -3.56 -23.51 15.04
N HIS A 204 -3.38 -23.06 13.79
CA HIS A 204 -4.44 -22.76 12.84
C HIS A 204 -4.27 -23.51 11.51
N PRO A 205 -4.37 -24.86 11.53
CA PRO A 205 -4.11 -25.68 10.34
C PRO A 205 -5.04 -25.39 9.17
N GLN A 206 -6.25 -24.85 9.41
CA GLN A 206 -7.18 -24.41 8.37
C GLN A 206 -6.66 -23.25 7.51
N TYR A 207 -5.67 -22.50 8.01
CA TYR A 207 -5.02 -21.42 7.25
C TYR A 207 -3.67 -21.85 6.70
N TYR A 208 -3.21 -23.08 6.96
CA TYR A 208 -1.89 -23.55 6.55
C TYR A 208 -1.95 -24.19 5.16
N MET A 209 -1.69 -23.39 4.12
CA MET A 209 -1.89 -23.79 2.73
C MET A 209 -1.03 -24.98 2.28
N TYR A 210 0.09 -25.28 2.94
CA TYR A 210 0.85 -26.51 2.69
C TYR A 210 0.02 -27.79 2.86
N HIS A 211 -1.00 -27.78 3.74
CA HIS A 211 -1.92 -28.91 3.93
C HIS A 211 -3.11 -28.89 2.96
N HIS A 212 -3.23 -27.85 2.14
CA HIS A 212 -4.35 -27.61 1.24
C HIS A 212 -3.87 -27.45 -0.22
N PRO A 213 -3.27 -28.50 -0.83
CA PRO A 213 -2.75 -28.42 -2.20
C PRO A 213 -3.82 -28.20 -3.27
N GLU A 214 -5.10 -28.36 -2.92
CA GLU A 214 -6.25 -27.99 -3.76
C GLU A 214 -6.47 -26.47 -3.86
N MET A 215 -5.89 -25.69 -2.95
CA MET A 215 -5.94 -24.23 -2.98
C MET A 215 -4.84 -23.66 -3.88
N PRO A 216 -5.00 -22.42 -4.38
CA PRO A 216 -4.00 -21.79 -5.23
C PRO A 216 -2.64 -21.69 -4.54
N GLY A 217 -1.58 -21.93 -5.32
CA GLY A 217 -0.21 -21.69 -4.90
C GLY A 217 0.06 -20.20 -4.69
N HIS A 218 1.02 -19.88 -3.83
CA HIS A 218 1.49 -18.51 -3.60
C HIS A 218 1.87 -17.82 -4.92
N ASP A 219 2.66 -18.50 -5.75
CA ASP A 219 3.12 -18.05 -7.06
C ASP A 219 1.96 -17.78 -8.04
N VAL A 220 0.91 -18.63 -8.01
CA VAL A 220 -0.30 -18.45 -8.84
C VAL A 220 -1.04 -17.18 -8.46
N ILE A 221 -1.22 -16.94 -7.16
CA ILE A 221 -1.90 -15.73 -6.66
C ILE A 221 -1.09 -14.47 -7.02
N LEU A 222 0.23 -14.51 -6.85
CA LEU A 222 1.09 -13.38 -7.19
C LEU A 222 1.15 -13.11 -8.69
N ALA A 223 1.20 -14.14 -9.53
CA ALA A 223 1.18 -13.99 -10.98
C ALA A 223 -0.12 -13.32 -11.46
N ALA A 224 -1.25 -13.66 -10.85
CA ALA A 224 -2.54 -13.03 -11.12
C ALA A 224 -2.60 -11.56 -10.66
N ARG A 225 -2.10 -11.25 -9.45
CA ARG A 225 -1.93 -9.84 -9.02
C ARG A 225 -1.11 -9.07 -10.05
N ASP A 226 0.03 -9.61 -10.47
CA ASP A 226 0.93 -8.92 -11.39
C ASP A 226 0.30 -8.78 -12.79
N ALA A 227 -0.57 -9.70 -13.21
CA ALA A 227 -1.36 -9.57 -14.44
C ALA A 227 -2.37 -8.42 -14.35
N MET A 228 -3.08 -8.30 -13.22
CA MET A 228 -3.97 -7.17 -12.95
C MET A 228 -3.20 -5.84 -12.99
N LEU A 229 -2.01 -5.75 -12.36
CA LEU A 229 -1.19 -4.53 -12.39
C LEU A 229 -0.64 -4.20 -13.79
N ARG A 230 -0.28 -5.22 -14.60
CA ARG A 230 0.12 -5.00 -16.00
C ARG A 230 -1.02 -4.49 -16.87
N ALA A 231 -2.25 -4.91 -16.59
CA ALA A 231 -3.44 -4.43 -17.30
C ALA A 231 -3.82 -2.99 -16.93
N HIS A 232 -3.46 -2.54 -15.72
CA HIS A 232 -3.76 -1.21 -15.18
C HIS A 232 -2.49 -0.46 -14.75
N PRO A 233 -1.63 -0.04 -15.70
CA PRO A 233 -0.32 0.54 -15.40
C PRO A 233 -0.38 1.92 -14.73
N ALA A 234 -1.53 2.61 -14.73
CA ALA A 234 -1.73 3.88 -14.04
C ALA A 234 -2.40 3.73 -12.67
N LEU A 235 -2.82 2.51 -12.29
CA LEU A 235 -3.38 2.23 -10.99
C LEU A 235 -2.36 2.54 -9.89
N ARG A 236 -2.79 3.34 -8.92
CA ARG A 236 -1.99 3.60 -7.71
C ARG A 236 -2.13 2.41 -6.78
N PHE A 237 -1.12 1.57 -6.72
CA PHE A 237 -1.15 0.34 -5.92
C PHE A 237 -0.17 0.41 -4.76
N ASP A 238 -0.63 0.05 -3.57
CA ASP A 238 0.21 -0.15 -2.39
C ASP A 238 0.15 -1.62 -1.96
N ALA A 239 1.29 -2.29 -2.05
CA ALA A 239 1.42 -3.72 -1.80
C ALA A 239 1.78 -3.93 -0.32
N VAL A 240 0.75 -4.09 0.52
CA VAL A 240 0.92 -4.28 1.96
C VAL A 240 1.64 -5.60 2.28
N HIS A 241 2.15 -5.73 3.50
CA HIS A 241 2.87 -6.94 3.96
C HIS A 241 4.07 -7.28 3.06
N LEU A 242 4.86 -6.27 2.66
CA LEU A 242 5.99 -6.42 1.72
C LEU A 242 5.56 -7.10 0.42
N ALA A 243 4.37 -6.76 -0.10
CA ALA A 243 3.77 -7.38 -1.26
C ALA A 243 3.60 -8.91 -1.19
N SER A 244 3.58 -9.51 0.01
CA SER A 244 3.67 -10.97 0.19
C SER A 244 4.92 -11.57 -0.47
N LEU A 245 5.99 -10.77 -0.56
CA LEU A 245 7.32 -11.08 -1.07
C LEU A 245 8.37 -10.94 0.03
N GLU A 246 7.98 -11.09 1.30
CA GLU A 246 8.85 -10.91 2.49
C GLU A 246 10.07 -11.83 2.55
N TRP A 247 10.16 -12.82 1.64
CA TRP A 247 11.27 -13.75 1.49
C TRP A 247 12.35 -13.27 0.50
N ASP A 248 12.11 -12.18 -0.23
CA ASP A 248 12.99 -11.60 -1.27
C ASP A 248 13.15 -10.08 -1.07
N VAL A 249 13.58 -9.66 0.12
CA VAL A 249 13.78 -8.25 0.52
C VAL A 249 15.17 -7.96 1.07
#